data_AF-A0A368X1I6-F1
#
_entry.id   AF-A0A368X1I6-F1
#
_cell.length_a   1.000
_cell.length_b   1.000
_cell.length_c   1.000
_cell.angle_alpha   90.00
_cell.angle_beta   90.00
_cell.angle_gamma   90.00
#
_symmetry.space_group_name_H-M   'P 1'
#
loop_
_entity.id
_entity.type
_entity.pdbx_description
1 polymer ?
#
loop_
_entity_poly.entity_id
_entity_poly.type
_entity_poly.pdbx_seq_one_letter_code
_entity_poly.pdbx_strand_id
1 'polypeptide(L)'
;MTGTKIKKYILDNRDDLINKIMDEQEFLLPQEMNRYNSNMMEKVRSDTSSNLNYLAQALAVGEKNIFVNYYSWLYTVLKERGIGIEVLKKHLKAIKNVLYSEFTQKDFNLIKNYLNSAENKI
;
A
#
# COMPACT_ATOMS: atom_id res chain seq x y z
N MET A 1 18.75 4.90 1.92
CA MET A 1 18.38 5.61 0.68
C MET A 1 17.74 6.95 1.00
N THR A 2 17.83 7.92 0.08
CA THR A 2 17.04 9.16 0.15
C THR A 2 15.61 8.88 -0.32
N GLY A 3 14.65 9.76 -0.01
CA GLY A 3 13.27 9.64 -0.47
C GLY A 3 13.14 9.46 -1.99
N THR A 4 13.91 10.23 -2.77
CA THR A 4 13.94 10.12 -4.24
C THR A 4 14.48 8.78 -4.73
N LYS A 5 15.48 8.20 -4.06
CA LYS A 5 16.00 6.87 -4.40
C LYS A 5 14.97 5.78 -4.08
N ILE A 6 14.27 5.88 -2.95
CA ILE A 6 13.18 4.96 -2.59
C ILE A 6 12.04 5.06 -3.60
N LYS A 7 11.63 6.28 -3.98
CA LYS A 7 10.66 6.51 -5.06
C LYS A 7 11.07 5.80 -6.35
N LYS A 8 12.32 6.00 -6.78
CA LYS A 8 12.82 5.36 -7.99
C LYS A 8 12.69 3.84 -7.90
N TYR A 9 13.12 3.22 -6.80
CA TYR A 9 12.98 1.78 -6.61
C TYR A 9 11.51 1.32 -6.68
N ILE A 10 10.61 1.99 -5.95
CA ILE A 10 9.18 1.63 -5.92
C ILE A 10 8.57 1.71 -7.31
N LEU A 11 8.90 2.74 -8.09
CA LEU A 11 8.33 2.94 -9.43
C LEU A 11 8.97 2.02 -10.48
N ASP A 12 10.28 1.79 -10.41
CA ASP A 12 10.99 0.90 -11.35
C ASP A 12 10.60 -0.57 -11.15
N ASN A 13 10.25 -0.99 -9.92
CA ASN A 13 9.87 -2.37 -9.58
C ASN A 13 8.36 -2.50 -9.30
N ARG A 14 7.54 -1.55 -9.75
CA ARG A 14 6.14 -1.44 -9.32
C ARG A 14 5.33 -2.70 -9.57
N ASP A 15 5.47 -3.30 -10.75
CA ASP A 15 4.65 -4.47 -11.13
C ASP A 15 5.02 -5.71 -10.29
N ASP A 16 6.31 -5.90 -10.02
CA ASP A 16 6.80 -6.95 -9.11
C ASP A 16 6.32 -6.72 -7.67
N LEU A 17 6.38 -5.48 -7.18
CA LEU A 17 5.86 -5.11 -5.87
C LEU A 17 4.35 -5.35 -5.77
N ILE A 18 3.58 -5.00 -6.81
CA ILE A 18 2.14 -5.27 -6.86
C ILE A 18 1.89 -6.78 -6.75
N ASN A 19 2.61 -7.61 -7.51
CA ASN A 19 2.44 -9.06 -7.44
C ASN A 19 2.72 -9.59 -6.03
N LYS A 20 3.85 -9.21 -5.42
CA LYS A 20 4.20 -9.60 -4.05
C LYS A 20 3.15 -9.15 -3.02
N ILE A 21 2.60 -7.94 -3.18
CA ILE A 21 1.55 -7.42 -2.31
C ILE A 21 0.23 -8.18 -2.49
N MET A 22 -0.11 -8.53 -3.73
CA MET A 22 -1.29 -9.36 -4.03
C MET A 22 -1.17 -10.75 -3.39
N ASP A 23 0.00 -11.38 -3.49
CA ASP A 23 0.27 -12.69 -2.88
C ASP A 23 0.20 -12.62 -1.34
N GLU A 24 0.83 -11.61 -0.74
CA GLU A 24 0.76 -11.36 0.71
C GLU A 24 -0.68 -11.06 1.16
N GLN A 25 -1.45 -10.34 0.33
CA GLN A 25 -2.86 -10.07 0.62
C GLN A 25 -3.72 -11.33 0.55
N GLU A 26 -3.48 -12.21 -0.42
CA GLU A 26 -4.14 -13.52 -0.51
C GLU A 26 -3.87 -14.36 0.74
N PHE A 27 -2.64 -14.33 1.25
CA PHE A 27 -2.29 -14.99 2.50
C PHE A 27 -3.03 -14.38 3.72
N LEU A 28 -3.16 -13.05 3.80
CA LEU A 28 -3.79 -12.37 4.94
C LEU A 28 -5.33 -12.35 4.88
N LEU A 29 -5.91 -12.47 3.68
CA LEU A 29 -7.34 -12.36 3.37
C LEU A 29 -7.85 -13.46 2.43
N PRO A 30 -7.59 -14.76 2.72
CA PRO A 30 -7.89 -15.83 1.77
C PRO A 30 -9.38 -15.92 1.44
N GLN A 31 -10.26 -15.66 2.40
CA GLN A 31 -11.71 -15.71 2.18
C GLN A 31 -12.24 -14.59 1.28
N GLU A 32 -11.68 -13.38 1.38
CA GLU A 32 -12.10 -12.26 0.53
C GLU A 32 -11.56 -12.42 -0.89
N MET A 33 -10.28 -12.80 -1.01
CA MET A 33 -9.64 -12.98 -2.31
C MET A 33 -10.28 -14.11 -3.11
N ASN A 34 -10.69 -15.20 -2.45
CA ASN A 34 -11.45 -16.29 -3.09
C ASN A 34 -12.84 -15.88 -3.61
N ARG A 35 -13.40 -14.76 -3.14
CA ARG A 35 -14.70 -14.24 -3.60
C ARG A 35 -14.57 -13.27 -4.77
N TYR A 36 -13.35 -12.78 -5.04
CA TYR A 36 -13.14 -11.75 -6.04
C TYR A 36 -13.08 -12.38 -7.44
N ASN A 37 -13.85 -11.83 -8.36
CA ASN A 37 -13.72 -12.16 -9.78
C ASN A 37 -12.54 -11.38 -10.41
N SER A 38 -12.21 -11.69 -11.66
CA SER A 38 -11.13 -11.04 -12.40
C SER A 38 -11.22 -9.51 -12.39
N ASN A 39 -12.41 -8.94 -12.60
CA ASN A 39 -12.59 -7.48 -12.59
C ASN A 39 -12.34 -6.87 -11.21
N MET A 40 -12.68 -7.57 -10.13
CA MET A 40 -12.37 -7.13 -8.77
C MET A 40 -10.87 -7.23 -8.49
N MET A 41 -10.22 -8.28 -8.96
CA MET A 41 -8.77 -8.45 -8.83
C MET A 41 -7.99 -7.35 -9.56
N GLU A 42 -8.44 -6.96 -10.76
CA GLU A 42 -7.85 -5.83 -11.48
C GLU A 42 -8.02 -4.50 -10.72
N LYS A 43 -9.16 -4.28 -10.06
CA LYS A 43 -9.35 -3.10 -9.20
C LYS A 43 -8.40 -3.11 -8.01
N VAL A 44 -8.20 -4.25 -7.34
CA VAL A 44 -7.24 -4.36 -6.24
C VAL A 44 -5.81 -4.08 -6.73
N ARG A 45 -5.41 -4.60 -7.91
CA ARG A 45 -4.11 -4.27 -8.52
C ARG A 45 -3.98 -2.77 -8.80
N SER A 46 -5.01 -2.15 -9.36
CA SER A 46 -5.05 -0.71 -9.64
C SER A 46 -4.94 0.14 -8.36
N ASP A 47 -5.67 -0.25 -7.30
CA ASP A 47 -5.60 0.44 -6.00
C ASP A 47 -4.21 0.27 -5.36
N THR A 48 -3.62 -0.92 -5.47
CA THR A 48 -2.25 -1.20 -5.01
C THR A 48 -1.22 -0.33 -5.75
N SER A 49 -1.35 -0.23 -7.08
CA SER A 49 -0.50 0.64 -7.91
C SER A 49 -0.60 2.11 -7.49
N SER A 50 -1.83 2.56 -7.23
CA SER A 50 -2.09 3.92 -6.75
C SER A 50 -1.48 4.17 -5.36
N ASN A 51 -1.64 3.21 -4.43
CA ASN A 51 -1.05 3.26 -3.09
C ASN A 51 0.47 3.39 -3.15
N LEU A 52 1.14 2.57 -3.97
CA LEU A 52 2.59 2.65 -4.17
C LEU A 52 3.02 3.99 -4.77
N ASN A 53 2.27 4.51 -5.74
CA ASN A 53 2.57 5.80 -6.36
C ASN A 53 2.47 6.96 -5.34
N TYR A 54 1.37 7.06 -4.59
CA TYR A 54 1.22 8.12 -3.58
C TYR A 54 2.25 8.01 -2.46
N LEU A 55 2.59 6.80 -2.03
CA LEU A 55 3.66 6.57 -1.04
C LEU A 55 5.02 7.04 -1.59
N ALA A 56 5.36 6.65 -2.82
CA ALA A 56 6.61 7.03 -3.46
C ALA A 56 6.73 8.56 -3.64
N GLN A 57 5.64 9.24 -4.01
CA GLN A 57 5.63 10.70 -4.13
C GLN A 57 5.79 11.39 -2.77
N ALA A 58 5.07 10.93 -1.75
CA ALA A 58 5.19 11.44 -0.39
C ALA A 58 6.64 11.31 0.13
N LEU A 59 7.26 10.15 -0.10
CA LEU A 59 8.66 9.90 0.27
C LEU A 59 9.64 10.82 -0.46
N ALA A 60 9.45 11.05 -1.75
CA ALA A 60 10.35 11.90 -2.53
C ALA A 60 10.27 13.38 -2.14
N VAL A 61 9.08 13.86 -1.82
CA VAL A 61 8.86 15.24 -1.35
C VAL A 61 9.22 15.42 0.12
N GLY A 62 9.19 14.34 0.91
CA GLY A 62 9.41 14.40 2.35
C GLY A 62 8.15 14.79 3.14
N GLU A 63 6.98 14.76 2.51
CA GLU A 63 5.71 15.23 3.09
C GLU A 63 4.73 14.07 3.27
N LYS A 64 4.56 13.64 4.53
CA LYS A 64 3.71 12.49 4.87
C LYS A 64 2.24 12.72 4.54
N ASN A 65 1.76 13.96 4.64
CA ASN A 65 0.34 14.25 4.45
C ASN A 65 -0.16 13.94 3.03
N ILE A 66 0.73 13.90 2.03
CA ILE A 66 0.38 13.46 0.67
C ILE A 66 -0.19 12.04 0.71
N PHE A 67 0.51 11.10 1.36
CA PHE A 67 0.06 9.71 1.46
C PHE A 67 -1.07 9.55 2.46
N VAL A 68 -0.99 10.23 3.62
CA VAL A 68 -2.01 10.14 4.67
C VAL A 68 -3.38 10.62 4.15
N ASN A 69 -3.44 11.78 3.52
CA ASN A 69 -4.70 12.33 3.01
C ASN A 69 -5.29 11.46 1.91
N TYR A 70 -4.45 10.96 0.99
CA TYR A 70 -4.87 10.02 -0.04
C TYR A 70 -5.42 8.72 0.58
N TYR A 71 -4.73 8.14 1.56
CA TYR A 71 -5.14 6.87 2.15
C TYR A 71 -6.44 7.01 2.97
N SER A 72 -6.59 8.12 3.71
CA SER A 72 -7.84 8.45 4.39
C SER A 72 -9.00 8.65 3.42
N TRP A 73 -8.77 9.32 2.28
CA TRP A 73 -9.79 9.43 1.22
C TRP A 73 -10.16 8.06 0.64
N LEU A 74 -9.17 7.25 0.28
CA LEU A 74 -9.39 5.90 -0.26
C LEU A 74 -10.20 5.05 0.73
N TYR A 75 -9.86 5.12 2.02
CA TYR A 75 -10.58 4.44 3.08
C TYR A 75 -12.05 4.84 3.14
N THR A 76 -12.36 6.14 3.13
CA THR A 76 -13.74 6.63 3.12
C THR A 76 -14.51 6.10 1.90
N VAL A 77 -13.93 6.19 0.71
CA VAL A 77 -14.55 5.73 -0.54
C VAL A 77 -14.81 4.23 -0.52
N LEU A 78 -13.85 3.42 -0.07
CA LEU A 78 -13.99 1.96 -0.04
C LEU A 78 -14.97 1.51 1.04
N LYS A 79 -15.01 2.20 2.18
CA LYS A 79 -15.99 1.98 3.24
C LYS A 79 -17.42 2.25 2.73
N GLU A 80 -17.65 3.35 2.02
CA GLU A 80 -18.95 3.66 1.40
C GLU A 80 -19.38 2.61 0.36
N ARG A 81 -18.42 1.92 -0.25
CA ARG A 81 -18.64 0.79 -1.17
C ARG A 81 -18.81 -0.56 -0.46
N GLY A 82 -18.89 -0.57 0.87
CA GLY A 82 -19.09 -1.78 1.66
C GLY A 82 -17.82 -2.60 1.93
N ILE A 83 -16.63 -2.08 1.62
CA ILE A 83 -15.37 -2.75 1.97
C ILE A 83 -15.09 -2.56 3.46
N GLY A 84 -14.93 -3.67 4.17
CA GLY A 84 -14.70 -3.66 5.61
C GLY A 84 -13.35 -3.04 5.99
N ILE A 85 -13.32 -2.30 7.11
CA ILE A 85 -12.09 -1.71 7.67
C ILE A 85 -10.96 -2.74 7.84
N GLU A 86 -11.30 -3.96 8.24
CA GLU A 86 -10.31 -5.01 8.45
C GLU A 86 -9.65 -5.48 7.14
N VAL A 87 -10.36 -5.41 6.00
CA VAL A 87 -9.78 -5.66 4.68
C VAL A 87 -8.74 -4.59 4.36
N LEU A 88 -9.07 -3.32 4.62
CA LEU A 88 -8.19 -2.18 4.35
C LEU A 88 -6.95 -2.17 5.25
N LYS A 89 -7.09 -2.55 6.52
CA LYS A 89 -5.95 -2.72 7.44
C LYS A 89 -5.04 -3.86 7.01
N LYS A 90 -5.60 -5.00 6.61
CA LYS A 90 -4.82 -6.13 6.11
C LYS A 90 -4.15 -5.83 4.76
N HIS A 91 -4.77 -5.04 3.89
CA HIS A 91 -4.12 -4.52 2.69
C HIS A 91 -2.91 -3.64 3.03
N LEU A 92 -3.06 -2.68 3.97
CA LEU A 92 -1.93 -1.87 4.43
C LEU A 92 -0.82 -2.71 5.08
N LYS A 93 -1.21 -3.75 5.82
CA LYS A 93 -0.29 -4.74 6.40
C LYS A 93 0.50 -5.47 5.31
N ALA A 94 -0.16 -5.91 4.23
CA ALA A 94 0.50 -6.56 3.10
C ALA A 94 1.56 -5.63 2.47
N ILE A 95 1.21 -4.36 2.22
CA ILE A 95 2.17 -3.34 1.75
C ILE A 95 3.35 -3.21 2.72
N LYS A 96 3.09 -3.12 4.03
CA LYS A 96 4.15 -3.01 5.06
C LYS A 96 5.07 -4.22 5.06
N ASN A 97 4.54 -5.44 4.96
CA ASN A 97 5.31 -6.67 4.98
C ASN A 97 6.20 -6.81 3.74
N VAL A 98 5.67 -6.54 2.54
CA VAL A 98 6.46 -6.57 1.30
C VAL A 98 7.55 -5.50 1.31
N LEU A 99 7.21 -4.26 1.66
CA LEU A 99 8.24 -3.21 1.71
C LEU A 99 9.27 -3.45 2.82
N TYR A 100 8.95 -4.25 3.84
CA TYR A 100 9.93 -4.68 4.84
C TYR A 100 10.95 -5.67 4.27
N SER A 101 10.53 -6.61 3.43
CA SER A 101 11.45 -7.56 2.78
C SER A 101 12.28 -6.94 1.66
N GLU A 102 11.78 -5.89 1.02
CA GLU A 102 12.43 -5.24 -0.13
C GLU A 102 13.49 -4.20 0.25
N PHE A 103 13.43 -3.68 1.47
CA PHE A 103 14.30 -2.58 1.91
C PHE A 103 15.12 -2.97 3.14
N THR A 104 16.32 -2.39 3.24
CA THR A 104 17.11 -2.49 4.48
C THR A 104 16.32 -1.93 5.67
N GLN A 105 16.59 -2.41 6.88
CA GLN A 105 15.89 -1.95 8.09
C GLN A 105 15.90 -0.41 8.24
N LYS A 106 17.03 0.24 7.90
CA LYS A 106 17.17 1.69 7.95
C LYS A 106 16.21 2.39 6.98
N ASP A 107 16.11 1.88 5.76
CA ASP A 107 15.29 2.47 4.71
C ASP A 107 13.82 2.18 4.92
N PHE A 108 13.49 0.96 5.36
CA PHE A 108 12.15 0.62 5.78
C PHE A 108 11.68 1.47 6.95
N ASN A 109 12.52 1.79 7.93
CA ASN A 109 12.12 2.65 9.04
C ASN A 109 11.64 4.04 8.57
N LEU A 110 12.24 4.57 7.49
CA LEU A 110 11.74 5.81 6.87
C LEU A 110 10.36 5.59 6.25
N ILE A 111 10.17 4.52 5.47
CA ILE A 111 8.88 4.19 4.81
C ILE A 111 7.79 3.93 5.85
N LYS A 112 8.09 3.14 6.88
CA LYS A 112 7.20 2.76 7.98
C LYS A 112 6.58 3.97 8.66
N ASN A 113 7.32 5.07 8.77
CA ASN A 113 6.81 6.31 9.34
C ASN A 113 5.67 6.95 8.52
N TYR A 114 5.61 6.73 7.21
CA TYR A 114 4.52 7.20 6.34
C TYR A 114 3.32 6.25 6.45
N LEU A 115 3.58 4.94 6.39
CA LEU A 115 2.55 3.90 6.49
C LEU A 115 1.83 3.94 7.86
N ASN A 116 2.58 4.08 8.95
CA ASN A 116 2.00 4.21 10.31
C ASN A 116 1.17 5.49 10.46
N SER A 117 1.59 6.60 9.85
CA SER A 117 0.81 7.84 9.90
C SER A 117 -0.54 7.70 9.18
N ALA A 118 -0.59 6.95 8.08
CA ALA A 118 -1.84 6.64 7.38
C ALA A 118 -2.72 5.66 8.17
N GLU A 119 -2.13 4.62 8.76
CA GLU A 119 -2.83 3.64 9.60
C GLU A 119 -3.53 4.29 10.79
N ASN A 120 -2.91 5.26 11.45
CA ASN A 120 -3.48 5.98 12.59
C ASN A 120 -4.69 6.88 12.25
N LYS A 121 -5.02 7.03 10.97
CA LYS A 121 -6.10 7.92 10.51
C LYS A 121 -7.35 7.17 10.03
N ILE A 122 -7.38 5.84 10.12
CA ILE A 122 -8.46 4.99 9.58
C ILE A 122 -9.09 4.07 10.63
#